data_AF-A0A5P9PU71-F1
#
_entry.id   AF-A0A5P9PU71-F1
#
_cell.length_a   1.000
_cell.length_b   1.000
_cell.length_c   1.000
_cell.angle_alpha   90.00
_cell.angle_beta   90.00
_cell.angle_gamma   90.00
#
_symmetry.space_group_name_H-M   'P 1'
#
loop_
_entity.id
_entity.type
_entity.pdbx_description
1 polymer ?
#
loop_
_entity_poly.entity_id
_entity_poly.type
_entity_poly.pdbx_seq_one_letter_code
_entity_poly.pdbx_strand_id
1 'polypeptide(L)'
;MPAGSTNVTTIDFTVFDLDLPAGSKNKTATLITGGHDALLVDAGFTRADGHRLAAAVLDSGKQLTTVFVSHGDPDFYFGAEVLADAFPNARLVATPHVIEHIRHSYEGKLKAWATLGANLPTRLVELTPLTGDLALEGHRFELRGGLAALDPDLVVPGHRQPSRRVRPHRHPRLPARVRRRTRQGRGRCRGRQGRDALGMTD
;
A
#
# COMPACT_ATOMS: atom_id res chain seq x y z
N MET A 1 31.50 -28.17 -27.82
CA MET A 1 30.88 -26.91 -27.38
C MET A 1 31.33 -26.66 -25.95
N PRO A 2 32.18 -25.66 -25.66
CA PRO A 2 32.44 -25.33 -24.27
C PRO A 2 31.20 -24.66 -23.69
N ALA A 3 30.78 -25.09 -22.50
CA ALA A 3 29.72 -24.45 -21.74
C ALA A 3 30.10 -22.99 -21.50
N GLY A 4 29.23 -22.06 -21.90
CA GLY A 4 29.42 -20.64 -21.61
C GLY A 4 29.52 -20.45 -20.10
N SER A 5 30.66 -19.96 -19.64
CA SER A 5 30.86 -19.53 -18.27
C SER A 5 29.92 -18.36 -18.00
N THR A 6 28.80 -18.62 -17.32
CA THR A 6 27.93 -17.57 -16.80
C THR A 6 28.72 -16.82 -15.75
N ASN A 7 29.24 -15.64 -16.12
CA ASN A 7 29.92 -14.75 -15.20
C ASN A 7 28.86 -14.21 -14.25
N VAL A 8 28.71 -14.82 -13.07
CA VAL A 8 27.75 -14.38 -12.06
C VAL A 8 28.28 -13.08 -11.48
N THR A 9 27.68 -11.95 -11.85
CA THR A 9 28.08 -10.64 -11.33
C THR A 9 27.89 -10.60 -9.80
N THR A 10 28.76 -9.93 -9.05
CA THR A 10 28.53 -9.77 -7.61
C THR A 10 27.41 -8.77 -7.37
N ILE A 11 26.49 -9.10 -6.45
CA ILE A 11 25.47 -8.17 -5.97
C ILE A 11 25.92 -7.51 -4.67
N ASP A 12 25.59 -6.24 -4.52
CA ASP A 12 25.77 -5.47 -3.28
C ASP A 12 24.44 -4.83 -2.87
N PHE A 13 24.27 -4.50 -1.59
CA PHE A 13 23.07 -3.85 -1.09
C PHE A 13 23.35 -2.77 -0.05
N THR A 14 22.55 -1.71 -0.08
CA THR A 14 22.56 -0.62 0.89
C THR A 14 21.17 -0.45 1.47
N VAL A 15 21.08 -0.39 2.80
CA VAL A 15 19.82 -0.19 3.54
C VAL A 15 19.73 1.27 4.00
N PHE A 16 18.59 1.89 3.75
CA PHE A 16 18.29 3.27 4.16
C PHE A 16 17.20 3.24 5.22
N ASP A 17 17.49 3.69 6.43
CA ASP A 17 16.51 3.76 7.52
C ASP A 17 15.51 4.91 7.39
N LEU A 18 15.73 5.83 6.43
CA LEU A 18 14.88 6.98 6.13
C LEU A 18 14.39 7.76 7.36
N ASP A 19 15.18 7.75 8.44
CA ASP A 19 14.83 8.32 9.74
C ASP A 19 14.96 9.84 9.69
N LEU A 20 13.87 10.48 9.27
CA LEU A 20 13.75 11.91 9.11
C LEU A 20 12.64 12.48 9.97
N PRO A 21 12.69 13.80 10.26
CA PRO A 21 11.63 14.46 11.02
C PRO A 21 10.22 14.23 10.47
N ALA A 22 10.10 14.01 9.15
CA ALA A 22 8.85 13.67 8.45
C ALA A 22 8.81 12.24 7.87
N GLY A 23 9.88 11.45 8.06
CA GLY A 23 9.95 10.07 7.58
C GLY A 23 9.20 9.09 8.49
N SER A 24 8.96 7.88 8.00
CA SER A 24 8.38 6.82 8.83
C SER A 24 9.46 6.19 9.70
N LYS A 25 9.32 6.33 11.02
CA LYS A 25 10.25 5.70 11.97
C LYS A 25 10.15 4.19 11.86
N ASN A 26 11.30 3.51 11.75
CA ASN A 26 11.43 2.05 11.67
C ASN A 26 11.01 1.42 10.33
N LYS A 27 11.09 2.15 9.22
CA LYS A 27 10.91 1.59 7.87
C LYS A 27 12.17 1.81 7.06
N THR A 28 12.52 0.82 6.25
CA THR A 28 13.73 0.87 5.43
C THR A 28 13.39 0.80 3.96
N ALA A 29 14.25 1.38 3.14
CA ALA A 29 14.36 1.05 1.72
C ALA A 29 15.70 0.35 1.48
N THR A 30 15.77 -0.55 0.51
CA THR A 30 17.02 -1.27 0.19
C THR A 30 17.36 -1.12 -1.28
N LEU A 31 18.49 -0.52 -1.59
CA LEU A 31 19.04 -0.48 -2.95
C LEU A 31 19.96 -1.68 -3.15
N ILE A 32 19.63 -2.51 -4.12
CA ILE A 32 20.40 -3.69 -4.53
C ILE A 32 21.03 -3.37 -5.88
N THR A 33 22.33 -3.57 -6.01
CA THR A 33 23.09 -3.22 -7.23
C THR A 33 23.85 -4.43 -7.78
N GLY A 34 23.87 -4.55 -9.10
CA GLY A 34 24.75 -5.44 -9.84
C GLY A 34 25.91 -4.69 -10.49
N GLY A 35 26.44 -5.22 -11.59
CA GLY A 35 27.49 -4.59 -12.39
C GLY A 35 27.02 -3.31 -13.08
N HIS A 36 25.80 -3.30 -13.59
CA HIS A 36 25.20 -2.25 -14.41
C HIS A 36 23.82 -1.82 -13.91
N ASP A 37 23.02 -2.76 -13.39
CA ASP A 37 21.63 -2.52 -13.04
C ASP A 37 21.42 -2.39 -11.53
N ALA A 38 20.30 -1.81 -11.14
CA ALA A 38 19.84 -1.71 -9.77
C ALA A 38 18.35 -2.07 -9.61
N LEU A 39 18.04 -2.66 -8.46
CA LEU A 39 16.71 -2.95 -7.95
C LEU A 39 16.54 -2.19 -6.63
N LEU A 40 15.47 -1.42 -6.50
CA LEU A 40 15.12 -0.75 -5.25
C LEU A 40 13.92 -1.43 -4.60
N VAL A 41 14.02 -1.74 -3.32
CA VAL A 41 12.91 -2.24 -2.50
C VAL A 41 12.40 -1.08 -1.64
N ASP A 42 11.13 -0.75 -1.83
CA ASP A 42 10.37 0.33 -1.20
C ASP A 42 10.84 1.76 -1.53
N ALA A 43 9.89 2.71 -1.48
CA ALA A 43 10.08 4.08 -1.96
C ALA A 43 9.91 5.15 -0.88
N GLY A 44 9.83 4.75 0.39
CA GLY A 44 9.71 5.67 1.52
C GLY A 44 8.34 6.33 1.67
N PHE A 45 8.21 7.12 2.74
CA PHE A 45 6.94 7.68 3.21
C PHE A 45 6.61 9.06 2.64
N THR A 46 7.62 9.77 2.15
CA THR A 46 7.47 11.14 1.67
C THR A 46 8.13 11.33 0.31
N ARG A 47 7.74 12.37 -0.42
CA ARG A 47 8.47 12.82 -1.61
C ARG A 47 9.93 13.15 -1.29
N ALA A 48 10.22 13.69 -0.10
CA ALA A 48 11.60 13.91 0.33
C ALA A 48 12.42 12.61 0.43
N ASP A 49 11.82 11.52 0.92
CA ASP A 49 12.45 10.19 0.92
C ASP A 49 12.69 9.72 -0.52
N GLY A 50 11.69 9.87 -1.40
CA GLY A 50 11.80 9.56 -2.82
C GLY A 50 12.97 10.28 -3.51
N HIS A 51 13.19 11.57 -3.21
CA HIS A 51 14.32 12.33 -3.76
C HIS A 51 15.68 11.82 -3.28
N ARG A 52 15.77 11.34 -2.03
CA ARG A 52 17.02 10.78 -1.49
C ARG A 52 17.33 9.42 -2.09
N LEU A 53 16.31 8.58 -2.25
CA LEU A 53 16.47 7.30 -2.93
C LEU A 53 16.86 7.51 -4.38
N ALA A 54 16.29 8.51 -5.05
CA ALA A 54 16.71 8.88 -6.40
C ALA A 54 18.17 9.35 -6.45
N ALA A 55 18.61 10.17 -5.50
CA ALA A 55 20.01 10.58 -5.40
C ALA A 55 20.93 9.37 -5.17
N ALA A 56 20.59 8.46 -4.25
CA ALA A 56 21.39 7.27 -3.98
C ALA A 56 21.53 6.35 -5.20
N VAL A 57 20.44 6.20 -5.97
CA VAL A 57 20.47 5.46 -7.25
C VAL A 57 21.40 6.15 -8.24
N LEU A 58 21.32 7.48 -8.40
CA LEU A 58 22.21 8.24 -9.30
C LEU A 58 23.68 8.12 -8.88
N ASP A 59 23.97 8.24 -7.57
CA ASP A 59 25.31 8.14 -7.00
C ASP A 59 25.92 6.75 -7.18
N SER A 60 25.08 5.70 -7.24
CA SER A 60 25.55 4.33 -7.51
C SER A 60 26.10 4.16 -8.93
N GLY A 61 25.75 5.06 -9.86
CA GLY A 61 26.09 4.96 -11.28
C GLY A 61 25.40 3.80 -12.02
N LYS A 62 24.40 3.15 -11.40
CA LYS A 62 23.66 2.01 -11.95
C LYS A 62 22.37 2.46 -12.63
N GLN A 63 21.89 1.66 -13.58
CA GLN A 63 20.58 1.83 -14.17
C GLN A 63 19.51 1.23 -13.24
N LEU A 64 18.63 2.04 -12.68
CA LEU A 64 17.46 1.51 -11.97
C LEU A 64 16.50 0.87 -12.97
N THR A 65 16.31 -0.44 -12.85
CA THR A 65 15.42 -1.21 -13.74
C THR A 65 14.08 -1.51 -13.09
N THR A 66 14.06 -1.66 -11.76
CA THR A 66 12.86 -2.08 -11.02
C THR A 66 12.80 -1.39 -9.65
N VAL A 67 11.60 -0.98 -9.26
CA VAL A 67 11.25 -0.58 -7.89
C VAL A 67 10.15 -1.52 -7.40
N PHE A 68 10.43 -2.31 -6.38
CA PHE A 68 9.46 -3.22 -5.77
C PHE A 68 8.83 -2.57 -4.53
N VAL A 69 7.50 -2.45 -4.51
CA VAL A 69 6.74 -1.99 -3.33
C VAL A 69 6.23 -3.21 -2.56
N SER A 70 6.71 -3.36 -1.33
CA SER A 70 6.48 -4.56 -0.53
C SER A 70 5.12 -4.59 0.16
N HIS A 71 4.58 -3.43 0.55
CA HIS A 71 3.32 -3.32 1.30
C HIS A 71 2.47 -2.13 0.84
N GLY A 72 1.17 -2.16 1.18
CA GLY A 72 0.21 -1.15 0.75
C GLY A 72 0.07 0.06 1.67
N ASP A 73 0.90 0.17 2.72
CA ASP A 73 0.92 1.33 3.61
C ASP A 73 1.79 2.47 3.04
N PRO A 74 1.49 3.75 3.36
CA PRO A 74 2.11 4.91 2.73
C PRO A 74 3.64 4.93 2.78
N ASP A 75 4.18 4.40 3.86
CA ASP A 75 5.61 4.36 4.17
C ASP A 75 6.44 3.49 3.22
N PHE A 76 5.78 2.75 2.34
CA PHE A 76 6.41 1.92 1.31
C PHE A 76 6.35 2.53 -0.10
N TYR A 77 5.46 3.50 -0.38
CA TYR A 77 5.21 3.96 -1.75
C TYR A 77 4.89 5.45 -1.95
N PHE A 78 4.71 6.24 -0.90
CA PHE A 78 4.39 7.67 -1.08
C PHE A 78 5.52 8.44 -1.79
N GLY A 79 6.78 8.04 -1.62
CA GLY A 79 7.90 8.59 -2.37
C GLY A 79 8.03 8.07 -3.80
N ALA A 80 7.22 7.09 -4.24
CA ALA A 80 7.39 6.42 -5.52
C ALA A 80 7.17 7.33 -6.74
N GLU A 81 6.39 8.39 -6.61
CA GLU A 81 6.21 9.40 -7.67
C GLU A 81 7.54 10.00 -8.12
N VAL A 82 8.42 10.33 -7.16
CA VAL A 82 9.73 10.91 -7.46
C VAL A 82 10.61 9.93 -8.23
N LEU A 83 10.57 8.66 -7.87
CA LEU A 83 11.32 7.61 -8.55
C LEU A 83 10.79 7.37 -9.97
N ALA A 84 9.47 7.37 -10.14
CA ALA A 84 8.84 7.22 -11.45
C ALA A 84 9.22 8.38 -12.39
N ASP A 85 9.29 9.60 -11.88
CA ASP A 85 9.68 10.78 -12.66
C ASP A 85 11.19 10.78 -12.98
N ALA A 86 12.03 10.39 -12.02
CA ALA A 86 13.49 10.35 -12.19
C ALA A 86 13.97 9.19 -13.08
N PHE A 87 13.27 8.05 -13.05
CA PHE A 87 13.64 6.82 -13.76
C PHE A 87 12.46 6.28 -14.57
N PRO A 88 12.07 6.94 -15.68
CA PRO A 88 10.88 6.58 -16.45
C PRO A 88 10.95 5.19 -17.10
N ASN A 89 12.15 4.61 -17.21
CA ASN A 89 12.37 3.25 -17.72
C ASN A 89 12.27 2.17 -16.63
N ALA A 90 12.27 2.56 -15.35
CA ALA A 90 12.17 1.61 -14.25
C ALA A 90 10.73 1.12 -14.10
N ARG A 91 10.56 -0.18 -13.92
CA ARG A 91 9.25 -0.77 -13.64
C ARG A 91 8.96 -0.66 -12.15
N LEU A 92 7.89 0.03 -11.80
CA LEU A 92 7.36 -0.01 -10.44
C LEU A 92 6.41 -1.20 -10.34
N VAL A 93 6.70 -2.13 -9.42
CA VAL A 93 6.02 -3.42 -9.33
C VAL A 93 5.60 -3.74 -7.91
N ALA A 94 4.48 -4.44 -7.77
CA ALA A 94 3.98 -4.93 -6.48
C ALA A 94 3.09 -6.15 -6.72
N THR A 95 2.83 -6.95 -5.68
CA THR A 95 1.89 -8.07 -5.82
C THR A 95 0.47 -7.55 -6.09
N PRO A 96 -0.40 -8.33 -6.78
CA PRO A 96 -1.79 -7.92 -7.02
C PRO A 96 -2.53 -7.51 -5.74
N HIS A 97 -2.28 -8.22 -4.63
CA HIS A 97 -2.88 -7.92 -3.33
C HIS A 97 -2.46 -6.55 -2.79
N VAL A 98 -1.17 -6.21 -2.90
CA VAL A 98 -0.65 -4.90 -2.49
C VAL A 98 -1.25 -3.79 -3.35
N ILE A 99 -1.31 -3.98 -4.68
CA ILE A 99 -1.91 -3.02 -5.60
C ILE A 99 -3.37 -2.75 -5.26
N GLU A 100 -4.14 -3.82 -4.99
CA GLU A 100 -5.55 -3.70 -4.57
C GLU A 100 -5.68 -2.93 -3.26
N HIS A 101 -4.85 -3.24 -2.26
CA HIS A 101 -4.86 -2.55 -0.97
C HIS A 101 -4.54 -1.04 -1.12
N ILE A 102 -3.54 -0.70 -1.94
CA ILE A 102 -3.17 0.70 -2.23
C ILE A 102 -4.36 1.41 -2.86
N ARG A 103 -4.93 0.86 -3.94
CA ARG A 103 -6.08 1.45 -4.65
C ARG A 103 -7.27 1.68 -3.71
N HIS A 104 -7.53 0.74 -2.81
CA HIS A 104 -8.62 0.85 -1.84
C HIS A 104 -8.39 1.95 -0.78
N SER A 105 -7.15 2.12 -0.32
CA SER A 105 -6.85 2.94 0.86
C SER A 105 -6.20 4.31 0.56
N TYR A 106 -5.75 4.54 -0.68
CA TYR A 106 -4.95 5.70 -1.08
C TYR A 106 -5.58 7.05 -0.67
N GLU A 107 -6.82 7.32 -1.10
CA GLU A 107 -7.51 8.58 -0.81
C GLU A 107 -7.74 8.82 0.69
N GLY A 108 -8.01 7.74 1.44
CA GLY A 108 -8.14 7.81 2.90
C GLY A 108 -6.81 8.14 3.56
N LYS A 109 -5.72 7.55 3.09
CA LYS A 109 -4.35 7.78 3.57
C LYS A 109 -3.87 9.19 3.25
N LEU A 110 -4.17 9.74 2.07
CA LEU A 110 -3.86 11.14 1.75
C LEU A 110 -4.49 12.12 2.75
N LYS A 111 -5.76 11.88 3.13
CA LYS A 111 -6.45 12.70 4.14
C LYS A 111 -5.86 12.49 5.54
N ALA A 112 -5.58 11.26 5.92
CA ALA A 112 -5.01 10.93 7.23
C ALA A 112 -3.63 11.59 7.43
N TRP A 113 -2.86 11.73 6.35
CA TRP A 113 -1.50 12.26 6.37
C TRP A 113 -1.37 13.66 5.76
N ALA A 114 -2.47 14.44 5.71
CA ALA A 114 -2.49 15.79 5.15
C ALA A 114 -1.47 16.76 5.78
N THR A 115 -1.05 16.50 7.03
CA THR A 115 -0.04 17.30 7.74
C THR A 115 1.35 17.24 7.11
N LEU A 116 1.63 16.27 6.24
CA LEU A 116 2.87 16.19 5.46
C LEU A 116 2.97 17.31 4.41
N GLY A 117 1.85 17.94 4.04
CA GLY A 117 1.84 19.07 3.10
C GLY A 117 2.46 18.72 1.75
N ALA A 118 3.45 19.51 1.33
CA ALA A 118 4.15 19.32 0.04
C ALA A 118 4.89 17.98 -0.10
N ASN A 119 5.09 17.26 1.01
CA ASN A 119 5.73 15.95 1.01
C ASN A 119 4.77 14.79 0.66
N LEU A 120 3.47 15.04 0.54
CA LEU A 120 2.53 14.06 0.00
C LEU A 120 2.77 13.82 -1.50
N PRO A 121 2.51 12.60 -2.00
CA PRO A 121 2.41 12.37 -3.44
C PRO A 121 1.27 13.22 -4.03
N THR A 122 1.50 13.74 -5.23
CA THR A 122 0.51 14.48 -6.02
C THR A 122 -0.34 13.55 -6.87
N ARG A 123 0.16 12.35 -7.16
CA ARG A 123 -0.54 11.33 -7.95
C ARG A 123 -0.19 9.92 -7.47
N LEU A 124 -1.15 9.00 -7.64
CA LEU A 124 -0.86 7.59 -7.51
C LEU A 124 -0.08 7.13 -8.75
N VAL A 125 1.10 6.57 -8.55
CA VAL A 125 1.89 5.93 -9.62
C VAL A 125 1.25 4.63 -10.05
N GLU A 126 1.33 4.30 -11.34
CA GLU A 126 0.89 2.99 -11.81
C GLU A 126 1.89 1.92 -11.37
N LEU A 127 1.38 0.83 -10.79
CA LEU A 127 2.15 -0.33 -10.37
C LEU A 127 1.80 -1.52 -11.26
N THR A 128 2.82 -2.13 -11.85
CA THR A 128 2.64 -3.36 -12.63
C THR A 128 2.52 -4.57 -11.69
N PRO A 129 1.51 -5.45 -11.87
CA PRO A 129 1.40 -6.67 -11.08
C PRO A 129 2.63 -7.57 -11.20
N LEU A 130 3.19 -7.94 -10.05
CA LEU A 130 4.25 -8.94 -9.92
C LEU A 130 3.64 -10.30 -9.60
N THR A 131 3.72 -11.25 -10.54
CA THR A 131 3.15 -12.60 -10.41
C THR A 131 4.21 -13.71 -10.32
N GLY A 132 5.48 -13.34 -10.19
CA GLY A 132 6.62 -14.27 -10.11
C GLY A 132 7.82 -13.59 -9.46
N ASP A 133 9.00 -14.16 -9.67
CA ASP A 133 10.24 -13.66 -9.07
C ASP A 133 10.74 -12.37 -9.74
N LEU A 134 11.55 -11.63 -8.98
CA LEU A 134 12.34 -10.53 -9.50
C LEU A 134 13.71 -11.05 -9.96
N ALA A 135 14.32 -10.37 -10.91
CA ALA A 135 15.66 -10.69 -11.38
C ALA A 135 16.51 -9.43 -11.50
N LEU A 136 17.80 -9.56 -11.16
CA LEU A 136 18.83 -8.55 -11.39
C LEU A 136 20.07 -9.25 -11.93
N GLU A 137 20.42 -9.04 -13.19
CA GLU A 137 21.63 -9.60 -13.82
C GLU A 137 21.82 -11.12 -13.62
N GLY A 138 20.73 -11.88 -13.73
CA GLY A 138 20.74 -13.34 -13.53
C GLY A 138 20.61 -13.80 -12.08
N HIS A 139 20.62 -12.89 -11.11
CA HIS A 139 20.26 -13.17 -9.72
C HIS A 139 18.75 -13.14 -9.55
N ARG A 140 18.21 -14.19 -8.93
CA ARG A 140 16.77 -14.34 -8.69
C ARG A 140 16.43 -13.93 -7.26
N PHE A 141 15.42 -13.08 -7.11
CA PHE A 141 14.88 -12.64 -5.83
C PHE A 141 13.46 -13.16 -5.70
N GLU A 142 13.31 -14.14 -4.82
CA GLU A 142 12.04 -14.80 -4.56
C GLU A 142 11.29 -14.05 -3.46
N LEU A 143 10.03 -13.73 -3.75
CA LEU A 143 9.14 -13.27 -2.69
C LEU A 143 8.66 -14.50 -1.93
N ARG A 144 8.97 -14.59 -0.63
CA ARG A 144 8.58 -15.72 0.22
C ARG A 144 7.68 -15.25 1.34
N GLY A 145 6.52 -15.90 1.47
CA GLY A 145 5.52 -15.61 2.49
C GLY A 145 4.32 -14.81 1.95
N GLY A 146 3.12 -15.31 2.23
CA GLY A 146 1.83 -14.76 1.80
C GLY A 146 0.68 -15.69 2.24
N LEU A 147 -0.56 -15.21 2.22
CA LEU A 147 -1.76 -16.04 2.45
C LEU A 147 -1.94 -17.01 1.27
N ALA A 148 -1.25 -18.14 1.34
CA ALA A 148 -1.42 -19.40 0.59
C ALA A 148 -0.66 -19.69 -0.72
N ALA A 149 -0.03 -18.76 -1.46
CA ALA A 149 0.73 -19.15 -2.65
C ALA A 149 1.70 -18.08 -3.16
N LEU A 150 2.99 -18.38 -3.18
CA LEU A 150 3.88 -17.89 -4.25
C LEU A 150 4.46 -19.04 -5.07
N ASP A 151 3.92 -20.24 -4.90
CA ASP A 151 3.95 -21.35 -5.84
C ASP A 151 2.83 -22.32 -5.40
N PRO A 152 1.81 -22.61 -6.23
CA PRO A 152 0.80 -23.60 -5.89
C PRO A 152 1.37 -25.03 -5.71
N ASP A 153 2.57 -25.29 -6.24
CA ASP A 153 3.25 -26.59 -6.18
C ASP A 153 4.31 -26.67 -5.06
N LEU A 154 4.59 -25.57 -4.35
CA LEU A 154 5.53 -25.56 -3.22
C LEU A 154 4.86 -26.15 -1.97
N VAL A 155 4.93 -27.48 -1.86
CA VAL A 155 4.65 -28.19 -0.62
C VAL A 155 5.81 -27.95 0.35
N VAL A 156 5.62 -27.10 1.35
CA VAL A 156 6.54 -26.98 2.48
C VAL A 156 6.39 -28.23 3.36
N PRO A 157 7.40 -29.12 3.47
CA PRO A 157 7.28 -30.30 4.33
C PRO A 157 7.15 -29.87 5.80
N GLY A 158 6.11 -30.32 6.48
CA GLY A 158 5.94 -30.14 7.93
C GLY A 158 4.85 -29.14 8.36
N HIS A 159 4.29 -28.34 7.47
CA HIS A 159 3.17 -27.45 7.82
C HIS A 159 1.82 -28.16 7.65
N ARG A 160 1.31 -28.81 8.70
CA ARG A 160 -0.10 -29.20 8.77
C ARG A 160 -0.95 -27.97 9.06
N GLN A 161 -1.75 -27.55 8.08
CA GLN A 161 -2.83 -26.58 8.31
C GLN A 161 -3.86 -27.20 9.28
N PRO A 162 -4.14 -26.58 10.44
CA PRO A 162 -5.23 -27.06 11.29
C PRO A 162 -6.55 -26.84 10.58
N SER A 163 -7.35 -27.90 10.45
CA SER A 163 -8.67 -27.85 9.84
C SER A 163 -9.56 -26.88 10.63
N ARG A 164 -10.01 -25.81 9.96
CA ARG A 164 -11.02 -24.88 10.50
C ARG A 164 -12.31 -25.66 10.73
N ARG A 165 -12.56 -26.09 11.97
CA ARG A 165 -13.92 -26.44 12.41
C ARG A 165 -14.72 -25.15 12.51
N VAL A 166 -15.52 -24.87 11.49
CA VAL A 166 -16.57 -23.85 11.56
C VAL A 166 -17.56 -24.28 12.63
N ARG A 167 -17.57 -23.58 13.77
CA ARG A 167 -18.66 -23.72 14.76
C ARG A 167 -19.86 -22.94 14.23
N PRO A 168 -21.06 -23.53 14.14
CA PRO A 168 -22.24 -22.78 13.74
C PRO A 168 -22.57 -21.72 14.78
N HIS A 169 -22.72 -20.47 14.33
CA HIS A 169 -23.16 -19.35 15.16
C HIS A 169 -24.55 -19.63 15.74
N ARG A 170 -24.67 -19.70 17.06
CA ARG A 170 -25.96 -19.63 17.74
C ARG A 170 -26.42 -18.17 17.78
N HIS A 171 -27.54 -17.88 17.12
CA HIS A 171 -28.23 -16.60 17.23
C HIS A 171 -28.63 -16.31 18.69
N PRO A 172 -28.40 -15.09 19.21
CA PRO A 172 -28.98 -14.67 20.48
C PRO A 172 -30.49 -14.52 20.35
N ARG A 173 -31.25 -15.14 21.26
CA ARG A 173 -32.70 -14.95 21.37
C ARG A 173 -32.99 -13.56 21.96
N LEU A 174 -33.74 -12.74 21.22
CA LEU A 174 -34.31 -11.47 21.70
C LEU A 174 -35.31 -11.74 22.84
N PRO A 175 -35.23 -11.02 23.98
CA PRO A 175 -36.28 -11.12 25.00
C PRO A 175 -37.57 -10.44 24.55
N ALA A 176 -38.69 -11.03 24.96
CA ALA A 176 -40.04 -10.67 24.57
C ALA A 176 -40.43 -9.23 25.00
N ARG A 177 -41.15 -8.55 24.11
CA ARG A 177 -41.72 -7.21 24.30
C ARG A 177 -42.61 -7.13 25.55
N VAL A 178 -42.26 -6.27 26.48
CA VAL A 178 -43.19 -5.78 27.52
C VAL A 178 -44.17 -4.79 26.87
N ARG A 179 -45.44 -5.17 26.80
CA ARG A 179 -46.54 -4.28 26.38
C ARG A 179 -46.78 -3.23 27.47
N ARG A 180 -46.38 -1.98 27.23
CA ARG A 180 -46.94 -0.83 27.96
C ARG A 180 -48.19 -0.34 27.23
N ARG A 181 -49.36 -0.57 27.84
CA ARG A 181 -50.61 0.13 27.50
C ARG A 181 -50.47 1.58 27.96
N THR A 182 -50.33 2.52 27.02
CA THR A 182 -50.58 3.94 27.30
C THR A 182 -51.94 4.37 26.74
N ARG A 183 -52.60 5.10 27.63
CA ARG A 183 -53.97 5.55 27.69
C ARG A 183 -54.38 6.41 26.49
N GLN A 184 -55.60 6.15 26.02
CA GLN A 184 -56.37 6.91 25.06
C GLN A 184 -56.57 8.37 25.53
N GLY A 185 -56.15 9.33 24.72
CA GLY A 185 -56.40 10.76 24.92
C GLY A 185 -56.86 11.39 23.61
N ARG A 186 -58.17 11.54 23.46
CA ARG A 186 -58.82 12.20 22.32
C ARG A 186 -58.70 13.72 22.45
N GLY A 187 -58.20 14.36 21.38
CA GLY A 187 -58.85 15.50 20.73
C GLY A 187 -58.62 16.91 21.29
N ARG A 188 -58.02 17.78 20.46
CA ARG A 188 -58.78 18.82 19.74
C ARG A 188 -57.86 19.64 18.82
N CYS A 189 -58.22 19.66 17.54
CA CYS A 189 -57.79 20.64 16.55
C CYS A 189 -58.52 21.97 16.76
N ARG A 190 -57.78 23.09 16.72
CA ARG A 190 -58.13 24.47 16.30
C ARG A 190 -56.77 25.16 16.12
N GLY A 191 -56.37 25.79 15.01
CA GLY A 191 -57.10 26.54 14.00
C GLY A 191 -56.81 28.03 14.17
N ARG A 192 -55.82 28.58 13.43
CA ARG A 192 -55.62 30.00 13.03
C ARG A 192 -54.29 30.09 12.25
N GLN A 193 -54.20 30.38 10.96
CA GLN A 193 -54.59 31.56 10.16
C GLN A 193 -54.01 32.91 10.64
N GLY A 194 -53.26 33.56 9.73
CA GLY A 194 -52.83 34.96 9.77
C GLY A 194 -51.35 35.10 9.38
N ARG A 195 -51.01 35.27 8.10
CA ARG A 195 -50.91 36.55 7.34
C ARG A 195 -49.61 37.31 7.64
N ASP A 196 -48.75 37.40 6.64
CA ASP A 196 -48.40 38.65 5.91
C ASP A 196 -47.22 39.35 6.64
N ALA A 197 -46.21 39.99 6.06
CA ALA A 197 -45.96 40.53 4.74
C ALA A 197 -44.52 41.14 4.75
N LEU A 198 -43.94 41.35 3.56
CA LEU A 198 -42.93 42.39 3.20
C LEU A 198 -41.56 42.38 3.93
N GLY A 199 -40.41 42.74 3.36
CA GLY A 199 -39.95 43.31 2.07
C GLY A 199 -38.40 43.21 2.08
N MET A 200 -37.72 42.89 0.98
CA MET A 200 -37.27 43.76 -0.13
C MET A 200 -36.12 44.72 0.22
N THR A 201 -35.08 44.70 -0.65
CA THR A 201 -33.92 45.62 -0.84
C THR A 201 -32.86 45.68 0.28
N ASP A 202 -31.55 45.69 0.02
CA ASP A 202 -30.70 45.87 -1.17
C ASP A 202 -29.39 45.08 -0.97
#